data_AF-A0A419L3C8-F1
#
_entry.id   AF-A0A419L3C8-F1
#
_cell.length_a   1.000
_cell.length_b   1.000
_cell.length_c   1.000
_cell.angle_alpha   90.00
_cell.angle_beta   90.00
_cell.angle_gamma   90.00
#
_symmetry.space_group_name_H-M   'P 1'
#
loop_
_entity.id
_entity.type
_entity.pdbx_description
1 polymer ?
#
loop_
_entity_poly.entity_id
_entity_poly.type
_entity_poly.pdbx_seq_one_letter_code
_entity_poly.pdbx_strand_id
1 'polypeptide(L)'
;MKRTIVLKVNSENPEEDKIKAAAKIIRRGGLVAFPTETVYGLGADALNPKAVQRIFEAKNRPSDNPLIVHIADKREIYRLSDEIPEGIDKLMDFWPGPLTIILKASRIVPRETTGGLDTVAIRMPNHKVALALIRESRVPIAAPSANLSGRPSPTTAMHVKQDLEGRIDMILDAGPTKIGVESTVLDLTSKPPQILRPGGLPFEELKRVLKEITIHPSAVADKNLQIERAPSPGMKHRHYSPKAQLILVEGDIDAVINKIQELVDRYDESGKKVGVLATDETRYHYRADVIKSLGSREDFACLAKNLFRLLREFDEEKVDVIIAEGVPLKNLGLAVMNRLRKASGFNIVKAG
;
A
#
# COMPACT_ATOMS: atom_id res chain seq x y z
N MET A 1 14.86 11.09 -23.97
CA MET A 1 14.15 10.59 -22.75
C MET A 1 13.93 9.10 -22.90
N LYS A 2 14.16 8.29 -21.86
CA LYS A 2 13.81 6.85 -21.92
C LYS A 2 12.29 6.73 -22.01
N ARG A 3 11.77 5.95 -22.97
CA ARG A 3 10.34 5.66 -23.09
C ARG A 3 10.01 4.45 -22.23
N THR A 4 9.01 4.56 -21.35
CA THR A 4 8.49 3.43 -20.57
C THR A 4 7.64 2.53 -21.46
N ILE A 5 7.89 1.23 -21.43
CA ILE A 5 7.11 0.24 -22.18
C ILE A 5 5.89 -0.15 -21.35
N VAL A 6 4.67 0.00 -21.87
CA VAL A 6 3.45 -0.51 -21.24
C VAL A 6 3.01 -1.77 -21.97
N LEU A 7 2.94 -2.87 -21.24
CA LEU A 7 2.66 -4.19 -21.81
C LEU A 7 1.43 -4.79 -21.13
N LYS A 8 0.34 -4.91 -21.89
CA LYS A 8 -0.87 -5.57 -21.41
C LYS A 8 -0.62 -7.07 -21.28
N VAL A 9 -0.96 -7.65 -20.14
CA VAL A 9 -0.77 -9.08 -19.80
C VAL A 9 -2.07 -9.62 -19.23
N ASN A 10 -2.42 -10.85 -19.58
CA ASN A 10 -3.58 -11.50 -18.98
C ASN A 10 -3.30 -11.81 -17.50
N SER A 11 -4.18 -11.35 -16.59
CA SER A 11 -4.01 -11.52 -15.14
C SER A 11 -4.13 -12.97 -14.69
N GLU A 12 -4.89 -13.79 -15.42
CA GLU A 12 -5.19 -15.18 -15.07
C GLU A 12 -4.35 -16.20 -15.84
N ASN A 13 -3.87 -15.85 -17.03
CA ASN A 13 -3.00 -16.67 -17.87
C ASN A 13 -1.90 -15.80 -18.52
N PRO A 14 -0.89 -15.35 -17.75
CA PRO A 14 0.12 -14.42 -18.24
C PRO A 14 0.97 -15.00 -19.35
N GLU A 15 1.08 -14.28 -20.47
CA GLU A 15 1.80 -14.74 -21.64
C GLU A 15 3.31 -14.82 -21.39
N GLU A 16 3.90 -15.99 -21.66
CA GLU A 16 5.28 -16.32 -21.27
C GLU A 16 6.31 -15.34 -21.85
N ASP A 17 6.20 -14.98 -23.13
CA ASP A 17 7.13 -14.05 -23.78
C ASP A 17 7.10 -12.65 -23.17
N LYS A 18 5.93 -12.20 -22.71
CA LYS A 18 5.75 -10.90 -22.05
C LYS A 18 6.42 -10.91 -20.68
N ILE A 19 6.25 -12.00 -19.92
CA ILE A 19 6.91 -12.18 -18.63
C ILE A 19 8.43 -12.30 -18.79
N LYS A 20 8.92 -13.07 -19.78
CA LYS A 20 10.35 -13.18 -20.11
C LYS A 20 10.98 -11.82 -20.43
N ALA A 21 10.28 -10.98 -21.17
CA ALA A 21 10.76 -9.63 -21.49
C ALA A 21 10.94 -8.78 -20.23
N ALA A 22 9.95 -8.79 -19.32
CA ALA A 22 10.02 -8.10 -18.04
C ALA A 22 11.12 -8.66 -17.12
N ALA A 23 11.21 -9.98 -17.01
CA ALA A 23 12.23 -10.65 -16.19
C ALA A 23 13.66 -10.35 -16.67
N LYS A 24 13.87 -10.24 -17.99
CA LYS A 24 15.15 -9.81 -18.56
C LYS A 24 15.53 -8.39 -18.14
N ILE A 25 14.56 -7.49 -17.98
CA ILE A 25 14.80 -6.13 -17.45
C ILE A 25 15.25 -6.21 -15.99
N ILE A 26 14.54 -6.98 -15.15
CA ILE A 26 14.91 -7.18 -13.73
C ILE A 26 16.34 -7.71 -13.61
N ARG A 27 16.67 -8.79 -14.33
CA ARG A 27 18.03 -9.39 -14.31
C ARG A 27 19.14 -8.45 -14.80
N ARG A 28 18.80 -7.44 -15.59
CA ARG A 28 19.74 -6.40 -16.06
C ARG A 28 19.83 -5.19 -15.13
N GLY A 29 19.19 -5.25 -13.95
CA GLY A 29 19.14 -4.15 -12.99
C GLY A 29 18.19 -3.01 -13.38
N GLY A 30 17.25 -3.28 -14.29
CA GLY A 30 16.19 -2.35 -14.67
C GLY A 30 14.98 -2.41 -13.73
N LEU A 31 14.00 -1.54 -14.00
CA LEU A 31 12.81 -1.38 -13.18
C LEU A 31 11.54 -1.82 -13.92
N VAL A 32 10.74 -2.67 -13.28
CA VAL A 32 9.44 -3.12 -13.81
C VAL A 32 8.36 -2.85 -12.78
N ALA A 33 7.34 -2.09 -13.15
CA ALA A 33 6.12 -2.02 -12.36
C ALA A 33 5.19 -3.19 -12.70
N PHE A 34 4.64 -3.86 -11.69
CA PHE A 34 3.83 -5.06 -11.86
C PHE A 34 2.65 -5.11 -10.88
N PRO A 35 1.53 -5.76 -11.25
CA PRO A 35 0.35 -5.87 -10.40
C PRO A 35 0.55 -6.92 -9.30
N THR A 36 -0.07 -6.68 -8.15
CA THR A 36 -0.31 -7.70 -7.10
C THR A 36 -1.80 -7.72 -6.76
N GLU A 37 -2.24 -8.59 -5.85
CA GLU A 37 -3.59 -8.55 -5.29
C GLU A 37 -3.84 -7.28 -4.46
N THR A 38 -2.78 -6.68 -3.90
CA THR A 38 -2.84 -5.48 -3.04
C THR A 38 -2.83 -4.18 -3.83
N VAL A 39 -1.66 -3.79 -4.32
CA VAL A 39 -1.38 -2.57 -5.10
C VAL A 39 -0.30 -2.89 -6.14
N TYR A 40 -0.12 -2.06 -7.16
CA TYR A 40 1.02 -2.20 -8.08
C TYR A 40 2.34 -1.93 -7.35
N GLY A 41 3.33 -2.79 -7.58
CA GLY A 41 4.69 -2.69 -7.04
C GLY A 41 5.69 -2.22 -8.09
N LEU A 42 6.71 -1.45 -7.69
CA LEU A 42 7.85 -1.08 -8.55
C LEU A 42 9.04 -1.99 -8.23
N GLY A 43 9.25 -3.00 -9.06
CA GLY A 43 10.23 -4.05 -8.83
C GLY A 43 11.62 -3.78 -9.39
N ALA A 44 12.62 -4.21 -8.62
CA ALA A 44 13.99 -4.45 -9.06
C ALA A 44 14.53 -5.72 -8.38
N ASP A 45 15.66 -6.24 -8.86
CA ASP A 45 16.36 -7.34 -8.18
C ASP A 45 16.74 -6.94 -6.75
N ALA A 46 16.21 -7.65 -5.76
CA ALA A 46 16.41 -7.35 -4.34
C ALA A 46 17.85 -7.56 -3.88
N LEU A 47 18.64 -8.35 -4.62
CA LEU A 47 20.03 -8.68 -4.28
C LEU A 47 21.04 -7.79 -5.03
N ASN A 48 20.55 -6.85 -5.86
CA ASN A 48 21.37 -5.91 -6.59
C ASN A 48 21.22 -4.49 -6.00
N PRO A 49 22.21 -4.01 -5.21
CA PRO A 49 22.18 -2.70 -4.58
C PRO A 49 21.90 -1.55 -5.56
N LYS A 50 22.51 -1.58 -6.74
CA LYS A 50 22.35 -0.54 -7.77
C LYS A 50 20.94 -0.53 -8.36
N ALA A 51 20.35 -1.72 -8.55
CA ALA A 51 18.98 -1.83 -9.05
C ALA A 51 17.97 -1.31 -8.01
N VAL A 52 18.21 -1.60 -6.73
CA VAL A 52 17.41 -1.09 -5.61
C VAL A 52 17.53 0.44 -5.48
N GLN A 53 18.73 1.02 -5.61
CA GLN A 53 18.91 2.49 -5.60
C GLN A 53 18.04 3.19 -6.67
N ARG A 54 17.93 2.59 -7.87
CA ARG A 54 17.07 3.12 -8.95
C ARG A 54 15.59 3.19 -8.56
N ILE A 55 15.09 2.30 -7.68
CA ILE A 55 13.72 2.39 -7.14
C ILE A 55 13.56 3.69 -6.36
N PHE A 56 14.51 4.01 -5.48
CA PHE A 56 14.47 5.21 -4.65
C PHE A 56 14.52 6.47 -5.51
N GLU A 57 15.43 6.51 -6.50
CA GLU A 57 15.54 7.60 -7.48
C GLU A 57 14.26 7.80 -8.28
N ALA A 58 13.72 6.74 -8.88
CA ALA A 58 12.53 6.82 -9.72
C ALA A 58 11.31 7.34 -8.94
N LYS A 59 11.19 6.98 -7.66
CA LYS A 59 10.07 7.37 -6.79
C LYS A 59 10.27 8.68 -6.06
N ASN A 60 11.47 9.26 -6.09
CA ASN A 60 11.89 10.32 -5.16
C ASN A 60 11.63 9.93 -3.70
N ARG A 61 12.06 8.71 -3.33
CA ARG A 61 11.82 8.10 -2.01
C ARG A 61 13.10 8.18 -1.17
N PRO A 62 13.01 8.54 0.13
CA PRO A 62 14.15 8.46 1.05
C PRO A 62 14.74 7.04 1.13
N SER A 63 16.06 6.91 1.07
CA SER A 63 16.79 5.63 1.06
C SER A 63 16.78 4.89 2.40
N ASP A 64 16.40 5.56 3.49
CA ASP A 64 16.25 4.98 4.83
C ASP A 64 14.90 4.28 5.03
N ASN A 65 14.04 4.26 4.01
CA ASN A 65 12.72 3.63 4.08
C ASN A 65 12.75 2.24 3.42
N PRO A 66 12.73 1.14 4.21
CA PRO A 66 12.98 -0.22 3.73
C PRO A 66 12.03 -0.64 2.59
N LEU A 67 12.43 -1.65 1.82
CA LEU A 67 11.61 -2.25 0.75
C LEU A 67 11.13 -3.64 1.15
N ILE A 68 9.99 -4.06 0.60
CA ILE A 68 9.47 -5.42 0.78
C ILE A 68 10.04 -6.29 -0.34
N VAL A 69 10.67 -7.39 0.05
CA VAL A 69 11.20 -8.42 -0.85
C VAL A 69 10.09 -9.41 -1.18
N HIS A 70 9.83 -9.57 -2.48
CA HIS A 70 8.80 -10.46 -3.02
C HIS A 70 9.43 -11.75 -3.52
N ILE A 71 8.90 -12.87 -3.06
CA ILE A 71 9.35 -14.23 -3.39
C ILE A 71 8.24 -15.02 -4.11
N ALA A 72 8.59 -16.11 -4.78
CA ALA A 72 7.62 -16.99 -5.45
C ALA A 72 7.71 -18.47 -5.03
N ASP A 73 8.60 -18.76 -4.08
CA ASP A 73 8.70 -20.02 -3.34
C ASP A 73 8.92 -19.66 -1.86
N LYS A 74 8.11 -20.23 -0.96
CA LYS A 74 8.18 -20.00 0.49
C LYS A 74 9.58 -20.34 1.04
N ARG A 75 10.27 -21.32 0.46
CA ARG A 75 11.62 -21.76 0.88
C ARG A 75 12.68 -20.68 0.70
N GLU A 76 12.42 -19.66 -0.11
CA GLU A 76 13.35 -18.55 -0.30
C GLU A 76 13.54 -17.73 1.00
N ILE A 77 12.60 -17.81 1.95
CA ILE A 77 12.71 -17.15 3.26
C ILE A 77 13.97 -17.60 4.03
N TYR A 78 14.33 -18.88 3.96
CA TYR A 78 15.50 -19.45 4.65
C TYR A 78 16.83 -18.98 4.06
N ARG A 79 16.82 -18.44 2.84
CA ARG A 79 18.00 -17.81 2.25
C ARG A 79 18.08 -16.34 2.61
N LEU A 80 16.94 -15.68 2.79
CA LEU A 80 16.84 -14.24 3.00
C LEU A 80 16.91 -13.84 4.49
N SER A 81 16.66 -14.75 5.41
CA SER A 81 16.66 -14.52 6.86
C SER A 81 17.65 -15.42 7.58
N ASP A 82 18.42 -14.86 8.52
CA ASP A 82 19.36 -15.62 9.37
C ASP A 82 18.66 -16.25 10.60
N GLU A 83 17.48 -15.74 10.96
CA GLU A 83 16.70 -16.25 12.10
C GLU A 83 15.26 -16.52 11.67
N ILE A 84 14.80 -17.75 11.88
CA ILE A 84 13.43 -18.18 11.55
C ILE A 84 12.73 -18.58 12.86
N PRO A 85 11.77 -17.78 13.35
CA PRO A 85 11.02 -18.08 14.55
C PRO A 85 10.20 -19.37 14.42
N GLU A 86 9.95 -20.03 15.55
CA GLU A 86 9.02 -21.15 15.62
C GLU A 86 7.61 -20.72 15.20
N GLY A 87 6.89 -21.61 14.51
CA GLY A 87 5.52 -21.36 14.06
C GLY A 87 5.41 -20.50 12.79
N ILE A 88 6.52 -20.16 12.15
CA ILE A 88 6.53 -19.43 10.86
C ILE A 88 5.67 -20.12 9.79
N ASP A 89 5.59 -21.45 9.78
CA ASP A 89 4.83 -22.22 8.78
C ASP A 89 3.35 -21.85 8.79
N LYS A 90 2.76 -21.68 9.98
CA LYS A 90 1.36 -21.26 10.13
C LYS A 90 1.11 -19.85 9.60
N LEU A 91 2.12 -18.98 9.66
CA LEU A 91 2.03 -17.64 9.08
C LEU A 91 2.24 -17.69 7.56
N MET A 92 3.10 -18.58 7.08
CA MET A 92 3.29 -18.83 5.67
C MET A 92 2.06 -19.50 5.03
N ASP A 93 1.09 -20.04 5.77
CA ASP A 93 -0.19 -20.48 5.21
C ASP A 93 -1.02 -19.33 4.62
N PHE A 94 -0.77 -18.09 5.06
CA PHE A 94 -1.30 -16.89 4.42
C PHE A 94 -0.56 -16.50 3.12
N TRP A 95 0.43 -17.30 2.69
CA TRP A 95 1.13 -17.15 1.42
C TRP A 95 0.73 -18.22 0.40
N PRO A 96 0.59 -17.86 -0.90
CA PRO A 96 0.63 -16.49 -1.44
C PRO A 96 -0.52 -15.62 -0.90
N GLY A 97 -0.23 -14.37 -0.52
CA GLY A 97 -1.24 -13.49 0.04
C GLY A 97 -0.74 -12.15 0.62
N PRO A 98 -1.66 -11.36 1.20
CA PRO A 98 -1.40 -9.98 1.61
C PRO A 98 -0.74 -9.87 3.00
N LEU A 99 0.05 -10.88 3.41
CA LEU A 99 0.89 -10.84 4.60
C LEU A 99 2.34 -10.56 4.23
N THR A 100 2.95 -9.60 4.91
CA THR A 100 4.38 -9.35 4.92
C THR A 100 4.93 -9.64 6.30
N ILE A 101 6.01 -10.41 6.37
CA ILE A 101 6.66 -10.83 7.61
C ILE A 101 8.02 -10.15 7.69
N ILE A 102 8.31 -9.49 8.81
CA ILE A 102 9.64 -8.93 9.10
C ILE A 102 10.43 -9.93 9.94
N LEU A 103 11.64 -10.20 9.51
CA LEU A 103 12.59 -11.13 10.12
C LEU A 103 14.00 -10.52 10.16
N LYS A 104 14.94 -11.16 10.86
CA LYS A 104 16.36 -10.79 10.83
C LYS A 104 16.91 -10.99 9.42
N ALA A 105 17.42 -9.95 8.79
CA ALA A 105 17.99 -10.04 7.45
C ALA A 105 19.27 -10.89 7.46
N SER A 106 19.40 -11.77 6.47
CA SER A 106 20.65 -12.43 6.17
C SER A 106 21.63 -11.52 5.44
N ARG A 107 22.92 -11.88 5.48
CA ARG A 107 23.99 -11.14 4.79
C ARG A 107 23.84 -11.03 3.25
N ILE A 108 23.01 -11.87 2.62
CA ILE A 108 22.80 -11.79 1.18
C ILE A 108 21.88 -10.62 0.79
N VAL A 109 21.10 -10.10 1.74
CA VAL A 109 20.18 -8.98 1.50
C VAL A 109 20.98 -7.66 1.63
N PRO A 110 21.07 -6.85 0.55
CA PRO A 110 21.73 -5.56 0.60
C PRO A 110 21.13 -4.61 1.63
N ARG A 111 21.98 -3.74 2.20
CA ARG A 111 21.55 -2.69 3.14
C ARG A 111 20.63 -1.67 2.47
N GLU A 112 20.78 -1.45 1.17
CA GLU A 112 19.89 -0.62 0.37
C GLU A 112 18.46 -1.20 0.33
N THR A 113 18.33 -2.53 0.32
CA THR A 113 17.03 -3.20 0.35
C THR A 113 16.38 -3.07 1.73
N THR A 114 17.17 -3.19 2.80
CA THR A 114 16.69 -3.07 4.18
C THR A 114 16.59 -1.63 4.69
N GLY A 115 16.94 -0.62 3.89
CA GLY A 115 17.00 0.77 4.35
C GLY A 115 18.02 0.99 5.48
N GLY A 116 19.07 0.18 5.53
CA GLY A 116 20.06 0.19 6.61
C GLY A 116 19.58 -0.47 7.90
N LEU A 117 18.52 -1.27 7.87
CA LEU A 117 18.07 -2.08 9.00
C LEU A 117 18.73 -3.47 8.99
N ASP A 118 18.72 -4.10 10.15
CA ASP A 118 19.16 -5.49 10.33
C ASP A 118 18.01 -6.49 10.05
N THR A 119 16.88 -5.99 9.58
CA THR A 119 15.67 -6.76 9.33
C THR A 119 15.26 -6.65 7.86
N VAL A 120 14.59 -7.69 7.36
CA VAL A 120 14.05 -7.76 5.99
C VAL A 120 12.57 -8.04 6.06
N ALA A 121 11.79 -7.31 5.26
CA ALA A 121 10.36 -7.54 5.08
C ALA A 121 10.14 -8.44 3.87
N ILE A 122 9.53 -9.62 4.06
CA ILE A 122 9.35 -10.63 3.00
C ILE A 122 7.87 -10.88 2.76
N ARG A 123 7.47 -11.08 1.50
CA ARG A 123 6.11 -11.43 1.11
C ARG A 123 6.08 -12.33 -0.13
N MET A 124 5.14 -13.26 -0.18
CA MET A 124 4.80 -13.98 -1.41
C MET A 124 3.46 -13.45 -1.95
N PRO A 125 3.42 -12.68 -3.06
CA PRO A 125 2.18 -12.04 -3.53
C PRO A 125 1.21 -13.05 -4.15
N ASN A 126 -0.10 -12.90 -3.89
CA ASN A 126 -1.14 -13.72 -4.52
C ASN A 126 -1.60 -13.17 -5.87
N HIS A 127 -0.68 -13.12 -6.84
CA HIS A 127 -1.00 -12.67 -8.19
C HIS A 127 -0.18 -13.42 -9.24
N LYS A 128 -0.83 -14.05 -10.23
CA LYS A 128 -0.16 -14.91 -11.21
C LYS A 128 0.91 -14.19 -12.01
N VAL A 129 0.65 -12.95 -12.44
CA VAL A 129 1.66 -12.11 -13.13
C VAL A 129 2.88 -11.83 -12.23
N ALA A 130 2.68 -11.52 -10.94
CA ALA A 130 3.78 -11.25 -10.01
C ALA A 130 4.62 -12.51 -9.77
N LEU A 131 3.95 -13.63 -9.49
CA LEU A 131 4.62 -14.92 -9.27
C LEU A 131 5.38 -15.38 -10.51
N ALA A 132 4.79 -15.24 -11.71
CA ALA A 132 5.45 -15.55 -12.97
C ALA A 132 6.68 -14.67 -13.20
N LEU A 133 6.57 -13.35 -12.95
CA LEU A 133 7.70 -12.42 -13.05
C LEU A 133 8.85 -12.81 -12.11
N ILE A 134 8.56 -13.10 -10.84
CA ILE A 134 9.60 -13.46 -9.86
C ILE A 134 10.27 -14.78 -10.25
N ARG A 135 9.49 -15.82 -10.60
CA ARG A 135 10.03 -17.12 -11.04
C ARG A 135 10.91 -16.99 -12.27
N GLU A 136 10.43 -16.28 -13.28
CA GLU A 136 11.17 -16.09 -14.53
C GLU A 136 12.41 -15.22 -14.31
N SER A 137 12.36 -14.24 -13.39
CA SER A 137 13.51 -13.40 -13.04
C SER A 137 14.61 -14.19 -12.33
N ARG A 138 14.26 -15.31 -11.66
CA ARG A 138 15.18 -16.16 -10.87
C ARG A 138 15.92 -15.41 -9.75
N VAL A 139 15.34 -14.31 -9.29
CA VAL A 139 15.81 -13.49 -8.18
C VAL A 139 14.59 -13.00 -7.39
N PRO A 140 14.73 -12.80 -6.07
CA PRO A 140 13.69 -12.14 -5.29
C PRO A 140 13.60 -10.67 -5.72
N ILE A 141 12.38 -10.11 -5.71
CA ILE A 141 12.12 -8.76 -6.25
C ILE A 141 11.80 -7.78 -5.11
N ALA A 142 12.64 -6.78 -4.90
CA ALA A 142 12.34 -5.69 -3.98
C ALA A 142 11.32 -4.76 -4.65
N ALA A 143 10.19 -4.52 -4.00
CA ALA A 143 9.15 -3.67 -4.56
C ALA A 143 8.36 -2.90 -3.48
N PRO A 144 8.46 -1.56 -3.41
CA PRO A 144 7.46 -0.71 -2.78
C PRO A 144 6.28 -0.50 -3.75
N SER A 145 5.24 0.21 -3.32
CA SER A 145 4.15 0.66 -4.19
C SER A 145 4.68 1.48 -5.39
N ALA A 146 4.06 1.39 -6.57
CA ALA A 146 4.57 1.98 -7.82
C ALA A 146 4.11 3.43 -8.10
N ASN A 147 4.13 4.29 -7.07
CA ASN A 147 3.75 5.71 -7.16
C ASN A 147 4.94 6.64 -6.87
N LEU A 148 4.83 7.93 -7.19
CA LEU A 148 5.73 8.93 -6.62
C LEU A 148 5.55 9.00 -5.10
N SER A 149 6.63 9.19 -4.36
CA SER A 149 6.60 9.23 -2.89
C SER A 149 5.59 10.27 -2.39
N GLY A 150 4.79 9.90 -1.38
CA GLY A 150 3.72 10.74 -0.83
C GLY A 150 2.34 10.55 -1.47
N ARG A 151 2.26 10.22 -2.76
CA ARG A 151 0.97 10.06 -3.47
C ARG A 151 0.18 8.81 -3.03
N PRO A 152 -1.15 8.73 -3.31
CA PRO A 152 -1.94 7.52 -3.08
C PRO A 152 -1.34 6.32 -3.82
N SER A 153 -1.39 5.12 -3.23
CA SER A 153 -0.80 3.94 -3.87
C SER A 153 -1.54 3.58 -5.17
N PRO A 154 -0.84 3.01 -6.18
CA PRO A 154 -1.45 2.73 -7.46
C PRO A 154 -2.19 1.39 -7.44
N THR A 155 -3.49 1.41 -7.70
CA THR A 155 -4.33 0.22 -7.87
C THR A 155 -4.56 -0.18 -9.34
N THR A 156 -4.05 0.59 -10.30
CA THR A 156 -4.14 0.32 -11.74
C THR A 156 -2.81 0.67 -12.44
N ALA A 157 -2.57 0.09 -13.62
CA ALA A 157 -1.42 0.46 -14.45
C ALA A 157 -1.45 1.94 -14.88
N MET A 158 -2.65 2.53 -15.03
CA MET A 158 -2.78 3.96 -15.35
C MET A 158 -2.24 4.84 -14.22
N HIS A 159 -2.53 4.50 -12.95
CA HIS A 159 -1.95 5.21 -11.81
C HIS A 159 -0.42 5.16 -11.80
N VAL A 160 0.15 4.01 -12.19
CA VAL A 160 1.61 3.86 -12.33
C VAL A 160 2.14 4.75 -13.46
N LYS A 161 1.50 4.73 -14.62
CA LYS A 161 1.90 5.52 -15.78
C LYS A 161 1.88 7.02 -15.46
N GLN A 162 0.81 7.50 -14.85
CA GLN A 162 0.68 8.91 -14.42
C GLN A 162 1.85 9.38 -13.53
N ASP A 163 2.38 8.49 -12.69
CA ASP A 163 3.42 8.84 -11.73
C ASP A 163 4.85 8.58 -12.24
N LEU A 164 5.06 7.51 -13.01
CA LEU A 164 6.39 6.95 -13.28
C LEU A 164 6.75 6.84 -14.77
N GLU A 165 5.89 7.30 -15.68
CA GLU A 165 6.22 7.36 -17.11
C GLU A 165 7.51 8.14 -17.37
N GLY A 166 8.42 7.55 -18.15
CA GLY A 166 9.74 8.09 -18.43
C GLY A 166 10.81 7.85 -17.35
N ARG A 167 10.43 7.32 -16.19
CA ARG A 167 11.34 7.04 -15.05
C ARG A 167 11.67 5.55 -14.88
N ILE A 168 10.84 4.67 -15.42
CA ILE A 168 10.96 3.21 -15.28
C ILE A 168 10.98 2.53 -16.65
N ASP A 169 11.50 1.30 -16.71
CA ASP A 169 11.71 0.62 -17.99
C ASP A 169 10.42 -0.03 -18.53
N MET A 170 9.59 -0.62 -17.66
CA MET A 170 8.35 -1.30 -18.07
C MET A 170 7.21 -1.22 -17.03
N ILE A 171 5.96 -1.25 -17.51
CA ILE A 171 4.73 -1.48 -16.74
C ILE A 171 4.03 -2.72 -17.30
N LEU A 172 3.81 -3.74 -16.47
CA LEU A 172 2.93 -4.85 -16.80
C LEU A 172 1.49 -4.47 -16.42
N ASP A 173 0.61 -4.29 -17.41
CA ASP A 173 -0.79 -3.96 -17.18
C ASP A 173 -1.65 -5.22 -17.20
N ALA A 174 -2.11 -5.64 -16.01
CA ALA A 174 -3.04 -6.75 -15.85
C ALA A 174 -4.35 -6.31 -15.19
N GLY A 175 -4.74 -5.04 -15.36
CA GLY A 175 -5.97 -4.49 -14.81
C GLY A 175 -5.88 -4.06 -13.34
N PRO A 176 -7.03 -3.75 -12.71
CA PRO A 176 -7.07 -3.25 -11.34
C PRO A 176 -6.74 -4.32 -10.29
N THR A 177 -6.13 -3.91 -9.18
CA THR A 177 -5.86 -4.79 -8.03
C THR A 177 -7.15 -5.20 -7.31
N LYS A 178 -7.16 -6.39 -6.70
CA LYS A 178 -8.36 -6.97 -6.07
C LYS A 178 -8.67 -6.38 -4.68
N ILE A 179 -7.66 -6.11 -3.85
CA ILE A 179 -7.81 -5.64 -2.45
C ILE A 179 -7.74 -4.11 -2.33
N GLY A 180 -6.85 -3.45 -3.07
CA GLY A 180 -6.75 -1.98 -3.13
C GLY A 180 -6.01 -1.29 -1.99
N VAL A 181 -5.67 -1.98 -0.90
CA VAL A 181 -4.71 -1.52 0.13
C VAL A 181 -3.50 -2.44 0.18
N GLU A 182 -2.38 -1.95 0.73
CA GLU A 182 -1.13 -2.71 0.84
C GLU A 182 -1.26 -3.92 1.79
N SER A 183 -0.24 -4.79 1.78
CA SER A 183 -0.13 -5.91 2.71
C SER A 183 -0.07 -5.47 4.17
N THR A 184 -0.61 -6.33 5.03
CA THR A 184 -0.40 -6.28 6.47
C THR A 184 1.04 -6.62 6.78
N VAL A 185 1.69 -5.83 7.63
CA VAL A 185 3.10 -6.02 8.01
C VAL A 185 3.17 -6.46 9.46
N LEU A 186 3.64 -7.70 9.66
CA LEU A 186 3.84 -8.33 10.95
C LEU A 186 5.33 -8.39 11.28
N ASP A 187 5.71 -7.83 12.42
CA ASP A 187 7.05 -7.93 12.99
C ASP A 187 7.15 -9.12 13.93
N LEU A 188 8.02 -10.07 13.58
CA LEU A 188 8.34 -11.23 14.41
C LEU A 188 9.66 -11.07 15.17
N THR A 189 10.36 -9.95 15.01
CA THR A 189 11.60 -9.65 15.75
C THR A 189 11.29 -9.08 17.15
N SER A 190 10.08 -8.58 17.35
CA SER A 190 9.52 -8.14 18.63
C SER A 190 8.78 -9.27 19.35
N LYS A 191 8.80 -9.27 20.70
CA LYS A 191 7.99 -10.17 21.54
C LYS A 191 7.09 -9.33 22.49
N PRO A 192 5.75 -9.47 22.43
CA PRO A 192 4.99 -10.29 21.47
C PRO A 192 5.09 -9.73 20.03
N PRO A 193 4.79 -10.54 18.99
CA PRO A 193 4.67 -10.06 17.62
C PRO A 193 3.80 -8.82 17.48
N GLN A 194 4.19 -7.91 16.57
CA GLN A 194 3.49 -6.63 16.41
C GLN A 194 3.07 -6.38 14.96
N ILE A 195 1.82 -5.94 14.75
CA ILE A 195 1.41 -5.37 13.47
C ILE A 195 1.93 -3.94 13.38
N LEU A 196 2.87 -3.71 12.46
CA LEU A 196 3.43 -2.39 12.19
C LEU A 196 2.62 -1.61 11.15
N ARG A 197 1.90 -2.33 10.29
CA ARG A 197 0.99 -1.74 9.30
C ARG A 197 -0.22 -2.64 9.06
N PRO A 198 -1.45 -2.14 9.29
CA PRO A 198 -2.65 -2.86 8.90
C PRO A 198 -2.82 -2.81 7.37
N GLY A 199 -3.32 -3.89 6.79
CA GLY A 199 -3.42 -4.05 5.35
C GLY A 199 -4.41 -5.13 4.94
N GLY A 200 -4.16 -5.76 3.78
CA GLY A 200 -5.07 -6.71 3.16
C GLY A 200 -5.34 -8.01 3.91
N LEU A 201 -4.57 -8.34 4.97
CA LEU A 201 -4.90 -9.42 5.90
C LEU A 201 -5.40 -8.82 7.23
N PRO A 202 -6.66 -9.05 7.63
CA PRO A 202 -7.20 -8.55 8.88
C PRO A 202 -6.40 -8.98 10.12
N PHE A 203 -6.38 -8.13 11.15
CA PHE A 203 -5.74 -8.44 12.44
C PHE A 203 -6.36 -9.68 13.08
N GLU A 204 -7.67 -9.84 12.93
CA GLU A 204 -8.48 -10.92 13.47
C GLU A 204 -8.02 -12.29 12.95
N GLU A 205 -7.61 -12.38 11.67
CA GLU A 205 -7.08 -13.62 11.09
C GLU A 205 -5.72 -13.99 11.70
N LEU A 206 -4.84 -12.99 11.92
CA LEU A 206 -3.55 -13.22 12.57
C LEU A 206 -3.72 -13.61 14.05
N LYS A 207 -4.67 -13.01 14.75
CA LYS A 207 -4.97 -13.32 16.16
C LYS A 207 -5.48 -14.76 16.36
N ARG A 208 -6.10 -15.37 15.36
CA ARG A 208 -6.50 -16.80 15.41
C ARG A 208 -5.30 -17.75 15.41
N VAL A 209 -4.20 -17.34 14.77
CA VAL A 209 -2.97 -18.13 14.66
C VAL A 209 -1.97 -17.80 15.78
N LEU A 210 -1.83 -16.52 16.12
CA LEU A 210 -0.94 -16.01 17.15
C LEU A 210 -1.76 -15.63 18.39
N LYS A 211 -1.62 -16.43 19.46
CA LYS A 211 -2.32 -16.18 20.74
C LYS A 211 -1.98 -14.82 21.34
N GLU A 212 -0.72 -14.39 21.20
CA GLU A 212 -0.23 -13.09 21.63
C GLU A 212 0.25 -12.29 20.42
N ILE A 213 -0.50 -11.25 20.07
CA ILE A 213 -0.17 -10.31 19.00
C ILE A 213 -0.70 -8.93 19.39
N THR A 214 0.09 -7.89 19.14
CA THR A 214 -0.30 -6.51 19.41
C THR A 214 -0.32 -5.67 18.13
N ILE A 215 -1.04 -4.56 18.15
CA ILE A 215 -1.01 -3.56 17.09
C ILE A 215 -0.11 -2.43 17.58
N HIS A 216 0.93 -2.09 16.80
CA HIS A 216 1.83 -1.00 17.17
C HIS A 216 1.05 0.34 17.18
N PRO A 217 1.31 1.29 18.09
CA PRO A 217 0.57 2.56 18.13
C PRO A 217 0.57 3.34 16.81
N SER A 218 1.65 3.28 16.04
CA SER A 218 1.74 3.90 14.69
C SER A 218 0.85 3.23 13.63
N ALA A 219 0.43 1.99 13.86
CA ALA A 219 -0.52 1.26 13.01
C ALA A 219 -1.96 1.70 13.27
N VAL A 220 -2.30 2.16 14.47
CA VAL A 220 -3.60 2.77 14.76
C VAL A 220 -3.68 4.18 14.14
N ALA A 221 -2.56 4.90 14.16
CA ALA A 221 -2.41 6.23 13.58
C ALA A 221 -3.40 7.29 14.12
N ASP A 222 -3.76 7.19 15.40
CA ASP A 222 -4.62 8.20 16.06
C ASP A 222 -3.89 9.54 16.31
N LYS A 223 -2.55 9.51 16.34
CA LYS A 223 -1.69 10.70 16.53
C LYS A 223 -0.43 10.59 15.67
N ASN A 224 0.14 11.75 15.33
CA ASN A 224 1.42 11.80 14.63
C ASN A 224 2.55 11.45 15.61
N LEU A 225 3.10 10.24 15.47
CA LEU A 225 4.24 9.79 16.26
C LEU A 225 5.54 10.15 15.51
N GLN A 226 6.47 10.82 16.19
CA GLN A 226 7.82 10.99 15.66
C GLN A 226 8.56 9.65 15.76
N ILE A 227 8.82 9.04 14.61
CA ILE A 227 9.57 7.77 14.51
C ILE A 227 10.90 8.07 13.83
N GLU A 228 12.00 7.98 14.59
CA GLU A 228 13.35 8.27 14.08
C GLU A 228 13.78 7.32 12.95
N ARG A 229 13.56 6.00 13.15
CA ARG A 229 13.80 4.94 12.15
C ARG A 229 12.54 4.13 11.93
N ALA A 230 12.08 4.07 10.68
CA ALA A 230 10.88 3.32 10.31
C ALA A 230 11.21 1.84 10.05
N PRO A 231 10.77 0.90 10.91
CA PRO A 231 11.00 -0.53 10.68
C PRO A 231 10.21 -1.10 9.50
N SER A 232 9.21 -0.38 8.98
CA SER A 232 8.44 -0.81 7.81
C SER A 232 7.96 0.36 6.91
N PRO A 233 7.64 0.08 5.62
CA PRO A 233 7.16 1.11 4.71
C PRO A 233 5.82 1.71 5.16
N GLY A 234 5.71 3.04 5.07
CA GLY A 234 4.47 3.77 5.35
C GLY A 234 4.32 4.20 6.80
N MET A 235 5.39 4.14 7.62
CA MET A 235 5.40 4.61 9.01
C MET A 235 5.94 6.04 9.20
N LYS A 236 6.67 6.61 8.23
CA LYS A 236 7.38 7.91 8.34
C LYS A 236 6.98 8.83 7.19
N HIS A 237 6.70 10.11 7.47
CA HIS A 237 6.24 11.15 6.53
C HIS A 237 4.75 11.09 6.11
N ARG A 238 4.25 12.20 5.56
CA ARG A 238 2.93 12.30 4.93
C ARG A 238 2.85 11.31 3.77
N HIS A 239 1.95 10.35 3.89
CA HIS A 239 1.81 9.22 2.97
C HIS A 239 0.36 9.12 2.50
N TYR A 240 0.19 8.69 1.25
CA TYR A 240 -1.10 8.47 0.60
C TYR A 240 -1.92 9.73 0.34
N SER A 241 -1.31 10.92 0.41
CA SER A 241 -2.02 12.17 0.30
C SER A 241 -2.37 12.49 -1.15
N PRO A 242 -3.66 12.74 -1.46
CA PRO A 242 -4.04 13.40 -2.70
C PRO A 242 -3.44 14.82 -2.78
N LYS A 243 -3.54 15.45 -3.95
CA LYS A 243 -3.17 16.86 -4.14
C LYS A 243 -4.07 17.78 -3.33
N ALA A 244 -5.38 17.47 -3.30
CA ALA A 244 -6.36 18.19 -2.50
C ALA A 244 -6.06 18.07 -1.00
N GLN A 245 -6.47 19.06 -0.22
CA GLN A 245 -6.47 18.94 1.23
C GLN A 245 -7.46 17.85 1.64
N LEU A 246 -7.05 16.87 2.45
CA LEU A 246 -7.96 15.85 2.98
C LEU A 246 -8.26 16.14 4.45
N ILE A 247 -9.54 16.15 4.80
CA ILE A 247 -10.06 16.25 6.18
C ILE A 247 -10.80 14.96 6.48
N LEU A 248 -10.51 14.35 7.62
CA LEU A 248 -11.19 13.13 8.07
C LEU A 248 -12.15 13.47 9.22
N VAL A 249 -13.42 13.09 9.11
CA VAL A 249 -14.40 13.27 10.17
C VAL A 249 -14.73 11.92 10.82
N GLU A 250 -14.50 11.79 12.12
CA GLU A 250 -14.76 10.57 12.88
C GLU A 250 -15.72 10.84 14.04
N GLY A 251 -16.65 9.93 14.30
CA GLY A 251 -17.67 10.08 15.33
C GLY A 251 -18.85 9.14 15.12
N ASP A 252 -19.92 9.37 15.86
CA ASP A 252 -21.21 8.74 15.59
C ASP A 252 -21.79 9.21 14.26
N ILE A 253 -22.49 8.32 13.55
CA ILE A 253 -22.84 8.53 12.14
C ILE A 253 -23.66 9.81 11.91
N ASP A 254 -24.63 10.10 12.76
CA ASP A 254 -25.48 11.30 12.65
C ASP A 254 -24.67 12.57 12.90
N ALA A 255 -23.77 12.56 13.89
CA ALA A 255 -22.87 13.67 14.18
C ALA A 255 -21.87 13.90 13.04
N VAL A 256 -21.35 12.81 12.45
CA VAL A 256 -20.47 12.84 11.28
C VAL A 256 -21.20 13.47 10.08
N ILE A 257 -22.43 13.05 9.80
CA ILE A 257 -23.23 13.60 8.68
C ILE A 257 -23.38 15.11 8.84
N ASN A 258 -23.86 15.55 10.00
CA ASN A 258 -24.06 16.97 10.29
C ASN A 258 -22.75 17.76 10.19
N LYS A 259 -21.66 17.20 10.74
CA LYS A 259 -20.36 17.88 10.75
C LYS A 259 -19.74 17.98 9.36
N ILE A 260 -19.91 16.96 8.53
CA ILE A 260 -19.44 17.00 7.13
C ILE A 260 -20.21 18.06 6.36
N GLN A 261 -21.55 18.12 6.47
CA GLN A 261 -22.31 19.15 5.76
C GLN A 261 -21.91 20.57 6.22
N GLU A 262 -21.74 20.80 7.53
CA GLU A 262 -21.23 22.09 8.05
C GLU A 262 -19.87 22.48 7.44
N LEU A 263 -18.97 21.51 7.28
CA LEU A 263 -17.66 21.75 6.67
C LEU A 263 -17.77 22.01 5.17
N VAL A 264 -18.68 21.30 4.47
CA VAL A 264 -18.95 21.53 3.05
C VAL A 264 -19.43 22.96 2.85
N ASP A 265 -20.46 23.39 3.58
CA ASP A 265 -21.02 24.75 3.48
C ASP A 265 -19.94 25.81 3.73
N ARG A 266 -19.12 25.63 4.77
CA ARG A 266 -18.01 26.55 5.10
C ARG A 266 -16.98 26.68 3.96
N TYR A 267 -16.59 25.56 3.35
CA TYR A 267 -15.60 25.60 2.28
C TYR A 267 -16.19 26.15 0.98
N ASP A 268 -17.46 25.85 0.71
CA ASP A 268 -18.20 26.41 -0.43
C ASP A 268 -18.33 27.94 -0.31
N GLU A 269 -18.68 28.47 0.87
CA GLU A 269 -18.71 29.91 1.17
C GLU A 269 -17.34 30.59 0.94
N SER A 270 -16.24 29.84 1.10
CA SER A 270 -14.88 30.31 0.82
C SER A 270 -14.45 30.17 -0.65
N GLY A 271 -15.37 29.77 -1.54
CA GLY A 271 -15.14 29.59 -2.97
C GLY A 271 -14.28 28.39 -3.32
N LYS A 272 -14.24 27.35 -2.46
CA LYS A 272 -13.46 26.12 -2.69
C LYS A 272 -14.34 25.04 -3.31
N LYS A 273 -13.81 24.32 -4.30
CA LYS A 273 -14.48 23.13 -4.83
C LYS A 273 -14.36 21.96 -3.85
N VAL A 274 -15.47 21.46 -3.33
CA VAL A 274 -15.51 20.47 -2.26
C VAL A 274 -15.86 19.07 -2.78
N GLY A 275 -14.98 18.11 -2.48
CA GLY A 275 -15.23 16.69 -2.63
C GLY A 275 -15.66 16.04 -1.31
N VAL A 276 -16.65 15.16 -1.34
CA VAL A 276 -17.03 14.32 -0.19
C VAL A 276 -16.81 12.85 -0.53
N LEU A 277 -15.97 12.18 0.27
CA LEU A 277 -15.81 10.73 0.25
C LEU A 277 -16.70 10.12 1.33
N ALA A 278 -17.85 9.59 0.91
CA ALA A 278 -18.91 9.06 1.77
C ALA A 278 -19.03 7.54 1.62
N THR A 279 -19.91 6.89 2.40
CA THR A 279 -20.36 5.52 2.11
C THR A 279 -21.72 5.53 1.43
N ASP A 280 -22.17 4.34 0.99
CA ASP A 280 -23.46 4.19 0.31
C ASP A 280 -24.65 4.68 1.15
N GLU A 281 -24.55 4.50 2.47
CA GLU A 281 -25.59 4.83 3.44
C GLU A 281 -25.73 6.33 3.66
N THR A 282 -24.63 7.09 3.60
CA THR A 282 -24.61 8.51 4.00
C THR A 282 -24.56 9.47 2.81
N ARG A 283 -24.12 9.02 1.63
CA ARG A 283 -23.83 9.90 0.47
C ARG A 283 -24.96 10.85 0.07
N TYR A 284 -26.22 10.46 0.30
CA TYR A 284 -27.40 11.24 -0.10
C TYR A 284 -27.72 12.39 0.88
N HIS A 285 -27.07 12.42 2.04
CA HIS A 285 -27.22 13.50 3.01
C HIS A 285 -26.36 14.72 2.69
N TYR A 286 -25.39 14.59 1.77
CA TYR A 286 -24.43 15.65 1.47
C TYR A 286 -24.80 16.43 0.22
N ARG A 287 -24.51 17.74 0.23
CA ARG A 287 -24.61 18.63 -0.94
C ARG A 287 -23.25 19.27 -1.19
N ALA A 288 -22.46 18.68 -2.08
CA ALA A 288 -21.10 19.13 -2.43
C ALA A 288 -20.89 19.04 -3.95
N ASP A 289 -19.83 19.67 -4.48
CA ASP A 289 -19.52 19.64 -5.91
C ASP A 289 -19.28 18.23 -6.45
N VAL A 290 -18.60 17.39 -5.66
CA VAL A 290 -18.25 16.02 -6.05
C VAL A 290 -18.49 15.08 -4.87
N ILE A 291 -19.41 14.13 -5.02
CA ILE A 291 -19.67 13.12 -4.00
C ILE A 291 -19.30 11.75 -4.58
N LYS A 292 -18.41 11.02 -3.90
CA LYS A 292 -18.01 9.67 -4.29
C LYS A 292 -18.28 8.71 -3.14
N SER A 293 -18.90 7.57 -3.45
CA SER A 293 -19.09 6.49 -2.49
C SER A 293 -17.87 5.58 -2.44
N LEU A 294 -17.36 5.33 -1.25
CA LEU A 294 -16.33 4.35 -0.95
C LEU A 294 -16.89 2.91 -1.00
N GLY A 295 -18.20 2.74 -0.89
CA GLY A 295 -18.93 1.47 -0.76
C GLY A 295 -19.75 1.43 0.55
N SER A 296 -20.39 0.29 0.82
CA SER A 296 -21.15 0.09 2.05
C SER A 296 -20.24 -0.01 3.29
N ARG A 297 -20.71 0.52 4.43
CA ARG A 297 -20.02 0.45 5.74
C ARG A 297 -19.82 -0.97 6.25
N GLU A 298 -20.60 -1.92 5.75
CA GLU A 298 -20.52 -3.34 6.11
C GLU A 298 -19.65 -4.16 5.13
N ASP A 299 -19.35 -3.62 3.94
CA ASP A 299 -18.47 -4.27 2.96
C ASP A 299 -17.05 -3.70 3.00
N PHE A 300 -16.28 -4.13 4.01
CA PHE A 300 -14.90 -3.69 4.23
C PHE A 300 -13.96 -3.97 3.04
N ALA A 301 -14.26 -4.99 2.23
CA ALA A 301 -13.47 -5.30 1.04
C ALA A 301 -13.70 -4.27 -0.07
N CYS A 302 -14.95 -3.86 -0.28
CA CYS A 302 -15.30 -2.78 -1.20
C CYS A 302 -14.65 -1.46 -0.77
N LEU A 303 -14.72 -1.12 0.52
CA LEU A 303 -14.10 0.10 1.06
C LEU A 303 -12.60 0.16 0.76
N ALA A 304 -11.88 -0.93 1.07
CA ALA A 304 -10.44 -1.03 0.82
C ALA A 304 -10.10 -0.96 -0.68
N LYS A 305 -10.87 -1.66 -1.52
CA LYS A 305 -10.65 -1.72 -2.97
C LYS A 305 -10.77 -0.35 -3.63
N ASN A 306 -11.71 0.46 -3.16
CA ASN A 306 -12.03 1.75 -3.77
C ASN A 306 -11.15 2.90 -3.29
N LEU A 307 -10.60 2.81 -2.07
CA LEU A 307 -9.94 3.94 -1.39
C LEU A 307 -8.97 4.73 -2.28
N PHE A 308 -7.86 4.11 -2.73
CA PHE A 308 -6.85 4.86 -3.48
C PHE A 308 -7.30 5.25 -4.88
N ARG A 309 -8.21 4.47 -5.49
CA ARG A 309 -8.81 4.83 -6.78
C ARG A 309 -9.59 6.14 -6.64
N LEU A 310 -10.49 6.23 -5.66
CA LEU A 310 -11.31 7.42 -5.44
C LEU A 310 -10.48 8.63 -5.03
N LEU A 311 -9.46 8.46 -4.18
CA LEU A 311 -8.54 9.56 -3.84
C LEU A 311 -7.81 10.11 -5.07
N ARG A 312 -7.47 9.25 -6.04
CA ARG A 312 -6.88 9.69 -7.32
C ARG A 312 -7.90 10.31 -8.26
N GLU A 313 -9.12 9.80 -8.30
CA GLU A 313 -10.19 10.42 -9.08
C GLU A 313 -10.52 11.83 -8.59
N PHE A 314 -10.46 12.10 -7.27
CA PHE A 314 -10.60 13.47 -6.76
C PHE A 314 -9.50 14.41 -7.27
N ASP A 315 -8.25 13.93 -7.42
CA ASP A 315 -7.17 14.72 -8.04
C ASP A 315 -7.50 15.06 -9.51
N GLU A 316 -8.19 14.17 -10.22
CA GLU A 316 -8.62 14.37 -11.62
C GLU A 316 -9.79 15.35 -11.72
N GLU A 317 -10.72 15.31 -10.75
CA GLU A 317 -11.83 16.26 -10.60
C GLU A 317 -11.37 17.65 -10.15
N LYS A 318 -10.10 17.80 -9.75
CA LYS A 318 -9.49 19.06 -9.29
C LYS A 318 -10.27 19.72 -8.14
N VAL A 319 -10.75 18.91 -7.19
CA VAL A 319 -11.32 19.46 -5.94
C VAL A 319 -10.20 20.10 -5.11
N ASP A 320 -10.52 21.16 -4.38
CA ASP A 320 -9.57 21.83 -3.48
C ASP A 320 -9.46 21.10 -2.15
N VAL A 321 -10.60 20.61 -1.65
CA VAL A 321 -10.73 19.92 -0.37
C VAL A 321 -11.53 18.64 -0.55
N ILE A 322 -11.07 17.55 0.06
CA ILE A 322 -11.79 16.30 0.23
C ILE A 322 -12.16 16.18 1.71
N ILE A 323 -13.44 15.99 2.00
CA ILE A 323 -13.93 15.68 3.33
C ILE A 323 -14.35 14.21 3.32
N ALA A 324 -13.63 13.37 4.07
CA ALA A 324 -13.87 11.93 4.14
C ALA A 324 -14.52 11.55 5.46
N GLU A 325 -15.49 10.65 5.42
CA GLU A 325 -16.03 10.05 6.63
C GLU A 325 -15.17 8.90 7.16
N GLY A 326 -15.17 8.74 8.48
CA GLY A 326 -14.61 7.58 9.14
C GLY A 326 -15.48 6.33 8.95
N VAL A 327 -14.82 5.18 8.89
CA VAL A 327 -15.44 3.84 8.79
C VAL A 327 -15.11 2.99 10.03
N PRO A 328 -15.89 1.94 10.32
CA PRO A 328 -15.65 1.10 11.50
C PRO A 328 -14.25 0.47 11.51
N LEU A 329 -13.61 0.40 12.68
CA LEU A 329 -12.27 -0.16 12.89
C LEU A 329 -12.29 -1.71 13.01
N LYS A 330 -13.01 -2.39 12.12
CA LYS A 330 -13.09 -3.86 12.06
C LYS A 330 -12.54 -4.36 10.73
N ASN A 331 -11.95 -5.54 10.70
CA ASN A 331 -11.45 -6.16 9.47
C ASN A 331 -10.53 -5.19 8.67
N LEU A 332 -10.80 -5.01 7.37
CA LEU A 332 -10.07 -4.08 6.50
C LEU A 332 -10.37 -2.61 6.79
N GLY A 333 -11.41 -2.29 7.57
CA GLY A 333 -11.71 -0.93 8.00
C GLY A 333 -10.56 -0.31 8.81
N LEU A 334 -9.82 -1.10 9.58
CA LEU A 334 -8.59 -0.63 10.24
C LEU A 334 -7.52 -0.21 9.22
N ALA A 335 -7.36 -0.94 8.12
CA ALA A 335 -6.43 -0.58 7.07
C ALA A 335 -6.88 0.71 6.36
N VAL A 336 -8.17 0.82 6.01
CA VAL A 336 -8.75 2.03 5.40
C VAL A 336 -8.54 3.25 6.28
N MET A 337 -8.90 3.18 7.56
CA MET A 337 -8.74 4.28 8.50
C MET A 337 -7.29 4.67 8.71
N ASN A 338 -6.36 3.70 8.79
CA ASN A 338 -4.93 3.99 8.84
C ASN A 338 -4.47 4.83 7.64
N ARG A 339 -4.95 4.52 6.43
CA ARG A 339 -4.60 5.25 5.22
C ARG A 339 -5.24 6.63 5.18
N LEU A 340 -6.52 6.76 5.54
CA LEU A 340 -7.21 8.06 5.59
C LEU A 340 -6.56 9.02 6.59
N ARG A 341 -6.26 8.55 7.81
CA ARG A 341 -5.59 9.36 8.85
C ARG A 341 -4.21 9.85 8.40
N LYS A 342 -3.44 9.00 7.73
CA LYS A 342 -2.13 9.38 7.16
C LYS A 342 -2.26 10.33 5.96
N ALA A 343 -3.23 10.07 5.08
CA ALA A 343 -3.50 10.89 3.91
C ALA A 343 -3.94 12.31 4.29
N SER A 344 -4.70 12.46 5.38
CA SER A 344 -5.13 13.76 5.91
C SER A 344 -4.02 14.49 6.68
N GLY A 345 -2.85 13.87 6.85
CA GLY A 345 -1.80 14.44 7.70
C GLY A 345 -2.26 14.60 9.15
N PHE A 346 -3.15 13.71 9.62
CA PHE A 346 -3.81 13.79 10.92
C PHE A 346 -4.73 15.01 11.10
N ASN A 347 -5.18 15.64 10.01
CA ASN A 347 -6.28 16.61 10.05
C ASN A 347 -7.61 15.87 10.27
N ILE A 348 -7.91 15.60 11.54
CA ILE A 348 -9.05 14.79 11.99
C ILE A 348 -9.98 15.67 12.82
N VAL A 349 -11.24 15.74 12.41
CA VAL A 349 -12.33 16.37 13.17
C VAL A 349 -13.10 15.27 13.88
N LYS A 350 -13.21 15.37 15.21
CA LYS A 350 -14.07 14.49 16.00
C LYS A 350 -15.47 15.10 16.09
N ALA A 351 -16.44 14.41 15.53
CA ALA A 351 -17.85 14.75 15.69
C ALA A 351 -18.39 13.97 16.90
N GLY A 352 -19.09 14.66 17.80
CA GLY A 352 -19.65 14.09 19.01
C GLY A 352 -20.95 14.77 19.40
#